data_AF-A0A4W5R4Q5-F1
#
_entry.id   AF-A0A4W5R4Q5-F1
#
_cell.length_a   1.000
_cell.length_b   1.000
_cell.length_c   1.000
_cell.angle_alpha   90.00
_cell.angle_beta   90.00
_cell.angle_gamma   90.00
#
_symmetry.space_group_name_H-M   'P 1'
#
loop_
_entity.id
_entity.type
_entity.pdbx_description
1 polymer ?
#
loop_
_entity_poly.entity_id
_entity_poly.type
_entity_poly.pdbx_seq_one_letter_code
_entity_poly.pdbx_strand_id
1 'polypeptide(L)'
;MARKTLIKKWLKDQGIDCELEDVPNIALLGSGGGERAAVGMLGSLHQLAQDDMLGSLLYMCGVSGTTWCMSSLYSDSDWSLNKRCDEVVKKLKGPTVELSKTVDWLKLRKEQKDQDFNLTDFWGVFTASYFMKEMNTRSLSDDAHSNSTNPYPIYSAIELDLNKLDCTKGVWFEMTPHESGFSGLGAFVPSSCLGSQFEGGTLREKREEMDMVLVQGICGSAIADGQRNIAEVVKKIWGLFGGKLQHNMLVILQG
;
A
#
# COMPACT_ATOMS: atom_id res chain seq x y z
N MET A 1 -15.70 13.89 -8.61
CA MET A 1 -16.95 13.98 -9.39
C MET A 1 -17.09 12.86 -10.43
N ALA A 2 -16.08 12.58 -11.25
CA ALA A 2 -16.20 11.62 -12.35
C ALA A 2 -16.67 10.20 -11.94
N ARG A 3 -16.17 9.63 -10.82
CA ARG A 3 -16.63 8.32 -10.34
C ARG A 3 -18.11 8.28 -9.93
N LYS A 4 -18.64 9.34 -9.29
CA LYS A 4 -20.08 9.40 -8.94
C LYS A 4 -20.98 9.37 -10.17
N THR A 5 -20.54 9.97 -11.28
CA THR A 5 -21.27 9.87 -12.56
C THR A 5 -21.32 8.43 -13.08
N LEU A 6 -20.23 7.67 -12.92
CA LEU A 6 -20.20 6.25 -13.28
C LEU A 6 -21.10 5.41 -12.37
N ILE A 7 -21.12 5.68 -11.07
CA ILE A 7 -22.01 5.01 -10.12
C ILE A 7 -23.48 5.34 -10.43
N LYS A 8 -23.81 6.60 -10.76
CA LYS A 8 -25.17 6.98 -11.22
C LYS A 8 -25.59 6.18 -12.46
N LYS A 9 -24.70 6.05 -13.44
CA LYS A 9 -24.96 5.25 -14.64
C LYS A 9 -25.20 3.79 -14.26
N TRP A 10 -24.36 3.23 -13.41
CA TRP A 10 -24.51 1.86 -12.92
C TRP A 10 -25.85 1.66 -12.18
N LEU A 11 -26.24 2.55 -11.27
CA LEU A 11 -27.54 2.51 -10.58
C LEU A 11 -28.71 2.51 -11.56
N LYS A 12 -28.64 3.36 -12.59
CA LYS A 12 -29.65 3.41 -13.65
C LYS A 12 -29.75 2.09 -14.40
N ASP A 13 -28.62 1.45 -14.70
CA ASP A 13 -28.56 0.13 -15.34
C ASP A 13 -29.18 -0.97 -14.43
N GLN A 14 -29.15 -0.77 -13.10
CA GLN A 14 -29.86 -1.61 -12.11
C GLN A 14 -31.34 -1.23 -11.90
N GLY A 15 -31.88 -0.27 -12.65
CA GLY A 15 -33.27 0.19 -12.52
C GLY A 15 -33.52 1.19 -11.38
N ILE A 16 -32.46 1.79 -10.83
CA ILE A 16 -32.53 2.80 -9.77
C ILE A 16 -32.17 4.16 -10.35
N ASP A 17 -33.16 5.06 -10.47
CA ASP A 17 -32.93 6.43 -10.91
C ASP A 17 -32.70 7.36 -9.72
N CYS A 18 -31.69 8.23 -9.83
CA CYS A 18 -31.33 9.18 -8.77
C CYS A 18 -30.59 10.39 -9.33
N GLU A 19 -30.64 11.52 -8.61
CA GLU A 19 -29.81 12.66 -8.94
C GLU A 19 -28.35 12.44 -8.51
N LEU A 20 -27.42 13.17 -9.12
CA LEU A 20 -25.98 12.98 -8.87
C LEU A 20 -25.62 13.22 -7.38
N GLU A 21 -26.37 14.11 -6.74
CA GLU A 21 -26.25 14.49 -5.33
C GLU A 21 -26.67 13.35 -4.40
N ASP A 22 -27.61 12.51 -4.85
CA ASP A 22 -28.19 11.39 -4.09
C ASP A 22 -27.42 10.07 -4.28
N VAL A 23 -26.39 10.06 -5.15
CA VAL A 23 -25.55 8.88 -5.36
C VAL A 23 -24.85 8.48 -4.05
N PRO A 24 -25.10 7.26 -3.53
CA PRO A 24 -24.55 6.81 -2.26
C PRO A 24 -23.03 6.63 -2.31
N ASN A 25 -22.39 6.93 -1.20
CA ASN A 25 -20.96 6.68 -1.02
C ASN A 25 -20.75 5.27 -0.46
N ILE A 26 -20.50 4.30 -1.33
CA ILE A 26 -20.25 2.91 -0.92
C ILE A 26 -18.75 2.66 -0.88
N ALA A 27 -18.27 2.10 0.24
CA ALA A 27 -16.86 1.75 0.43
C ALA A 27 -16.70 0.25 0.65
N LEU A 28 -15.68 -0.34 0.05
CA LEU A 28 -15.22 -1.69 0.36
C LEU A 28 -14.07 -1.61 1.36
N LEU A 29 -14.19 -2.29 2.50
CA LEU A 29 -13.19 -2.27 3.57
C LEU A 29 -12.54 -3.65 3.71
N GLY A 30 -11.24 -3.74 3.43
CA GLY A 30 -10.46 -4.96 3.65
C GLY A 30 -9.67 -4.92 4.95
N SER A 31 -9.74 -6.01 5.71
CA SER A 31 -9.04 -6.19 6.98
C SER A 31 -7.57 -6.58 6.80
N GLY A 32 -6.78 -6.49 7.87
CA GLY A 32 -5.43 -7.03 7.90
C GLY A 32 -5.37 -8.56 7.95
N GLY A 33 -4.17 -9.12 7.82
CA GLY A 33 -3.97 -10.57 7.87
C GLY A 33 -2.96 -11.14 6.88
N GLY A 34 -2.00 -10.33 6.42
CA GLY A 34 -0.97 -10.73 5.47
C GLY A 34 -1.53 -11.25 4.14
N GLU A 35 -0.85 -12.23 3.54
CA GLU A 35 -1.23 -12.80 2.24
C GLU A 35 -2.67 -13.38 2.23
N ARG A 36 -3.17 -13.90 3.36
CA ARG A 36 -4.57 -14.35 3.48
C ARG A 36 -5.55 -13.21 3.18
N ALA A 37 -5.32 -12.04 3.75
CA ALA A 37 -6.17 -10.87 3.50
C ALA A 37 -6.00 -10.35 2.08
N ALA A 38 -4.79 -10.40 1.52
CA ALA A 38 -4.53 -10.03 0.13
C ALA A 38 -5.33 -10.92 -0.85
N VAL A 39 -5.24 -12.24 -0.71
CA VAL A 39 -5.97 -13.21 -1.54
C VAL A 39 -7.47 -13.14 -1.30
N GLY A 40 -7.91 -12.98 -0.04
CA GLY A 40 -9.31 -12.78 0.31
C GLY A 40 -9.92 -11.57 -0.39
N MET A 41 -9.20 -10.43 -0.37
CA MET A 41 -9.61 -9.22 -1.09
C MET A 41 -9.74 -9.45 -2.60
N LEU A 42 -8.77 -10.14 -3.22
CA LEU A 42 -8.86 -10.49 -4.66
C LEU A 42 -10.10 -11.34 -4.95
N GLY A 43 -10.40 -12.32 -4.10
CA GLY A 43 -11.60 -13.15 -4.25
C GLY A 43 -12.89 -12.34 -4.13
N SER A 44 -12.98 -11.43 -3.15
CA SER A 44 -14.11 -10.53 -2.99
C SER A 44 -14.30 -9.62 -4.20
N LEU A 45 -13.22 -9.02 -4.71
CA LEU A 45 -13.27 -8.17 -5.90
C LEU A 45 -13.66 -8.95 -7.16
N HIS A 46 -13.16 -10.17 -7.31
CA HIS A 46 -13.55 -11.05 -8.40
C HIS A 46 -15.04 -11.37 -8.35
N GLN A 47 -15.59 -11.73 -7.19
CA GLN A 47 -17.02 -12.02 -7.04
C GLN A 47 -17.88 -10.76 -7.28
N LEU A 48 -17.48 -9.61 -6.73
CA LEU A 48 -18.16 -8.33 -6.98
C LEU A 48 -18.15 -7.97 -8.48
N ALA A 49 -17.13 -8.39 -9.24
CA ALA A 49 -17.11 -8.19 -10.68
C ALA A 49 -18.13 -9.08 -11.39
N GLN A 50 -18.21 -10.36 -10.99
CA GLN A 50 -19.16 -11.33 -11.55
C GLN A 50 -20.62 -10.93 -11.28
N ASP A 51 -20.87 -10.33 -10.11
CA ASP A 51 -22.20 -9.89 -9.69
C ASP A 51 -22.55 -8.48 -10.18
N ASP A 52 -21.72 -7.86 -11.05
CA ASP A 52 -21.85 -6.47 -11.50
C ASP A 52 -21.99 -5.46 -10.34
N MET A 53 -21.29 -5.67 -9.24
CA MET A 53 -21.35 -4.80 -8.05
C MET A 53 -20.14 -3.86 -7.93
N LEU A 54 -19.06 -4.09 -8.68
CA LEU A 54 -17.89 -3.19 -8.67
C LEU A 54 -18.22 -1.77 -9.14
N GLY A 55 -19.22 -1.62 -10.01
CA GLY A 55 -19.71 -0.31 -10.48
C GLY A 55 -20.25 0.57 -9.35
N SER A 56 -20.67 -0.04 -8.23
CA SER A 56 -21.25 0.67 -7.08
C SER A 56 -20.22 1.36 -6.17
N LEU A 57 -18.96 0.90 -6.18
CA LEU A 57 -17.96 1.29 -5.18
C LEU A 57 -17.38 2.67 -5.47
N LEU A 58 -17.43 3.56 -4.48
CA LEU A 58 -16.75 4.85 -4.50
C LEU A 58 -15.34 4.76 -3.93
N TYR A 59 -15.16 4.01 -2.84
CA TYR A 59 -13.88 3.86 -2.14
C TYR A 59 -13.48 2.39 -2.01
N MET A 60 -12.18 2.16 -2.02
CA MET A 60 -11.57 0.91 -1.60
C MET A 60 -10.55 1.20 -0.51
N CYS A 61 -10.78 0.67 0.67
CA CYS A 61 -9.98 0.93 1.85
C CYS A 61 -9.33 -0.36 2.36
N GLY A 62 -8.12 -0.28 2.89
CA GLY A 62 -7.43 -1.45 3.41
C GLY A 62 -6.36 -1.14 4.45
N VAL A 63 -6.10 -2.15 5.29
CA VAL A 63 -4.95 -2.19 6.20
C VAL A 63 -4.14 -3.46 5.96
N SER A 64 -2.83 -3.42 6.21
CA SER A 64 -1.94 -4.61 6.15
C SER A 64 -2.12 -5.41 4.84
N GLY A 65 -2.41 -6.71 4.90
CA GLY A 65 -2.51 -7.57 3.72
C GLY A 65 -3.41 -7.03 2.58
N THR A 66 -4.51 -6.35 2.90
CA THR A 66 -5.35 -5.71 1.87
C THR A 66 -4.59 -4.60 1.13
N THR A 67 -3.76 -3.80 1.82
CA THR A 67 -2.96 -2.75 1.18
C THR A 67 -1.96 -3.31 0.18
N TRP A 68 -1.42 -4.51 0.42
CA TRP A 68 -0.51 -5.18 -0.50
C TRP A 68 -1.24 -5.55 -1.81
N CYS A 69 -2.43 -6.13 -1.67
CA CYS A 69 -3.32 -6.41 -2.80
C CYS A 69 -3.68 -5.13 -3.57
N MET A 70 -4.09 -4.07 -2.86
CA MET A 70 -4.41 -2.77 -3.47
C MET A 70 -3.19 -2.19 -4.21
N SER A 71 -1.99 -2.23 -3.63
CA SER A 71 -0.76 -1.77 -4.31
C SER A 71 -0.53 -2.49 -5.65
N SER A 72 -0.74 -3.81 -5.70
CA SER A 72 -0.64 -4.57 -6.94
C SER A 72 -1.78 -4.31 -7.92
N LEU A 73 -2.98 -4.02 -7.43
CA LEU A 73 -4.14 -3.71 -8.27
C LEU A 73 -3.97 -2.35 -8.95
N TYR A 74 -3.70 -1.31 -8.17
CA TYR A 74 -3.58 0.09 -8.64
C TYR A 74 -2.23 0.40 -9.33
N SER A 75 -1.42 -0.60 -9.68
CA SER A 75 -0.11 -0.38 -10.31
C SER A 75 -0.16 0.00 -11.79
N ASP A 76 -1.32 -0.11 -12.43
CA ASP A 76 -1.56 0.21 -13.83
C ASP A 76 -2.59 1.36 -13.86
N SER A 77 -2.48 2.30 -14.80
CA SER A 77 -3.37 3.46 -14.90
C SER A 77 -4.54 3.27 -15.86
N ASP A 78 -4.50 2.25 -16.74
CA ASP A 78 -5.42 2.07 -17.89
C ASP A 78 -6.19 0.73 -17.87
N TRP A 79 -6.45 0.17 -16.69
CA TRP A 79 -7.03 -1.16 -16.53
C TRP A 79 -8.47 -1.14 -15.98
N SER A 80 -9.20 -2.23 -16.26
CA SER A 80 -10.46 -2.55 -15.61
C SER A 80 -10.22 -3.51 -14.45
N LEU A 81 -10.97 -3.32 -13.36
CA LEU A 81 -10.65 -3.99 -12.10
C LEU A 81 -10.55 -5.53 -12.19
N ASN A 82 -11.38 -6.09 -13.08
CA ASN A 82 -11.44 -7.52 -13.36
C ASN A 82 -10.14 -8.06 -14.01
N LYS A 83 -9.61 -7.39 -15.04
CA LYS A 83 -8.42 -7.87 -15.78
C LYS A 83 -7.21 -8.05 -14.87
N ARG A 84 -7.02 -7.13 -13.93
CA ARG A 84 -5.86 -7.16 -13.04
C ARG A 84 -6.01 -8.18 -11.91
N CYS A 85 -7.23 -8.50 -11.47
CA CYS A 85 -7.42 -9.59 -10.51
C CYS A 85 -6.77 -10.88 -11.06
N ASP A 86 -7.00 -11.20 -12.34
CA ASP A 86 -6.39 -12.36 -12.98
C ASP A 86 -4.86 -12.26 -13.09
N GLU A 87 -4.33 -11.08 -13.42
CA GLU A 87 -2.89 -10.84 -13.48
C GLU A 87 -2.20 -11.02 -12.12
N VAL A 88 -2.80 -10.48 -11.05
CA VAL A 88 -2.29 -10.62 -9.68
C VAL A 88 -2.37 -12.08 -9.24
N VAL A 89 -3.47 -12.80 -9.51
CA VAL A 89 -3.59 -14.24 -9.23
C VAL A 89 -2.51 -15.04 -9.96
N LYS A 90 -2.27 -14.74 -11.25
CA LYS A 90 -1.21 -15.40 -12.03
C LYS A 90 0.17 -15.14 -11.42
N LYS A 91 0.41 -13.92 -10.95
CA LYS A 91 1.67 -13.51 -10.32
C LYS A 91 1.91 -14.21 -8.99
N LEU A 92 0.89 -14.29 -8.14
CA LEU A 92 0.93 -15.00 -6.86
C LEU A 92 1.21 -16.51 -7.04
N LYS A 93 0.79 -17.11 -8.16
CA LYS A 93 1.13 -18.49 -8.54
C LYS A 93 2.54 -18.64 -9.14
N GLY A 94 3.17 -17.54 -9.54
CA GLY A 94 4.48 -17.51 -10.20
C GLY A 94 5.68 -17.59 -9.24
N PRO A 95 6.90 -17.46 -9.78
CA PRO A 95 8.11 -17.35 -8.98
C PRO A 95 8.17 -16.02 -8.23
N THR A 96 8.95 -15.97 -7.16
CA THR A 96 9.26 -14.70 -6.46
C THR A 96 10.11 -13.78 -7.35
N VAL A 97 10.18 -12.51 -6.97
CA VAL A 97 11.10 -11.56 -7.64
C VAL A 97 12.55 -12.04 -7.45
N GLU A 98 13.38 -11.81 -8.48
CA GLU A 98 14.80 -12.17 -8.46
C GLU A 98 15.54 -11.46 -7.32
N LEU A 99 16.37 -12.22 -6.59
CA LEU A 99 17.11 -11.69 -5.44
C LEU A 99 18.01 -10.51 -5.80
N SER A 100 18.56 -10.47 -7.02
CA SER A 100 19.35 -9.34 -7.52
C SER A 100 18.56 -8.03 -7.48
N LYS A 101 17.30 -8.04 -7.93
CA LYS A 101 16.44 -6.85 -7.92
C LYS A 101 16.13 -6.38 -6.49
N THR A 102 15.88 -7.31 -5.57
CA THR A 102 15.68 -7.02 -4.14
C THR A 102 16.93 -6.36 -3.54
N VAL A 103 18.12 -6.90 -3.85
CA VAL A 103 19.41 -6.38 -3.37
C VAL A 103 19.69 -5.00 -3.95
N ASP A 104 19.46 -4.82 -5.25
CA ASP A 104 19.73 -3.56 -5.94
C ASP A 104 18.82 -2.43 -5.42
N TRP A 105 17.54 -2.74 -5.16
CA TRP A 105 16.62 -1.79 -4.51
C TRP A 105 17.10 -1.41 -3.11
N LEU A 106 17.52 -2.38 -2.28
CA LEU A 106 18.05 -2.11 -0.93
C LEU A 106 19.31 -1.25 -0.94
N LYS A 107 20.21 -1.46 -1.92
CA LYS A 107 21.41 -0.63 -2.10
C LYS A 107 21.04 0.80 -2.47
N LEU A 108 20.19 0.98 -3.47
CA LEU A 108 19.72 2.29 -3.90
C LEU A 108 19.09 3.06 -2.73
N ARG A 109 18.23 2.37 -1.97
CA ARG A 109 17.58 2.92 -0.78
C ARG A 109 18.59 3.36 0.29
N LYS A 110 19.64 2.57 0.53
CA LYS A 110 20.71 2.93 1.49
C LYS A 110 21.59 4.08 1.01
N GLU A 111 21.74 4.25 -0.30
CA GLU A 111 22.55 5.33 -0.89
C GLU A 111 21.82 6.70 -0.87
N GLN A 112 20.50 6.72 -0.68
CA GLN A 112 19.72 7.95 -0.48
C GLN A 112 20.07 8.59 0.87
N LYS A 113 20.97 9.58 0.83
CA LYS A 113 21.51 10.26 2.02
C LYS A 113 20.47 11.01 2.86
N ASP A 114 19.35 11.37 2.26
CA ASP A 114 18.32 12.19 2.88
C ASP A 114 17.19 11.34 3.50
N GLN A 115 17.36 10.03 3.64
CA GLN A 115 16.32 9.16 4.20
C GLN A 115 16.91 8.08 5.12
N ASP A 116 16.26 7.88 6.28
CA ASP A 116 16.69 6.88 7.26
C ASP A 116 16.40 5.46 6.74
N PHE A 117 17.41 4.60 6.72
CA PHE A 117 17.27 3.19 6.39
C PHE A 117 17.03 2.37 7.66
N ASN A 118 15.95 1.62 7.72
CA ASN A 118 15.53 0.85 8.89
C ASN A 118 14.87 -0.49 8.52
N LEU A 119 14.32 -1.20 9.52
CA LEU A 119 13.73 -2.52 9.32
C LEU A 119 12.49 -2.49 8.40
N THR A 120 11.77 -1.37 8.34
CA THR A 120 10.61 -1.20 7.47
C THR A 120 11.01 -1.29 6.00
N ASP A 121 12.19 -0.81 5.62
CA ASP A 121 12.72 -0.95 4.25
C ASP A 121 12.92 -2.43 3.90
N PHE A 122 13.52 -3.19 4.82
CA PHE A 122 13.72 -4.63 4.65
C PHE A 122 12.40 -5.41 4.62
N TRP A 123 11.44 -4.99 5.44
CA TRP A 123 10.12 -5.60 5.49
C TRP A 123 9.28 -5.27 4.24
N GLY A 124 9.35 -4.04 3.75
CA GLY A 124 8.70 -3.60 2.52
C GLY A 124 9.21 -4.41 1.33
N VAL A 125 10.53 -4.50 1.16
CA VAL A 125 11.12 -5.28 0.06
C VAL A 125 10.79 -6.77 0.17
N PHE A 126 10.80 -7.34 1.38
CA PHE A 126 10.42 -8.73 1.60
C PHE A 126 8.95 -8.97 1.24
N THR A 127 8.05 -8.10 1.70
CA THR A 127 6.62 -8.19 1.42
C THR A 127 6.33 -8.13 -0.07
N ALA A 128 6.89 -7.13 -0.74
CA ALA A 128 6.72 -6.92 -2.17
C ALA A 128 7.29 -8.10 -2.98
N SER A 129 8.54 -8.49 -2.71
CA SER A 129 9.24 -9.51 -3.51
C SER A 129 8.83 -10.95 -3.24
N TYR A 130 8.52 -11.30 -1.98
CA TYR A 130 8.25 -12.68 -1.56
C TYR A 130 6.76 -13.00 -1.52
N PHE A 131 5.95 -12.20 -0.80
CA PHE A 131 4.51 -12.44 -0.68
C PHE A 131 3.75 -12.01 -1.93
N MET A 132 3.91 -10.75 -2.34
CA MET A 132 3.19 -10.22 -3.50
C MET A 132 3.83 -10.59 -4.82
N LYS A 133 5.10 -11.04 -4.79
CA LYS A 133 5.90 -11.42 -5.97
C LYS A 133 5.94 -10.31 -7.03
N GLU A 134 5.88 -9.07 -6.57
CA GLU A 134 5.87 -7.86 -7.36
C GLU A 134 6.57 -6.74 -6.61
N MET A 135 7.58 -6.15 -7.22
CA MET A 135 8.18 -4.92 -6.74
C MET A 135 7.80 -3.79 -7.69
N ASN A 136 6.90 -2.92 -7.24
CA ASN A 136 6.56 -1.69 -7.93
C ASN A 136 7.05 -0.50 -7.12
N THR A 137 7.97 0.28 -7.71
CA THR A 137 8.64 1.41 -7.09
C THR A 137 8.03 2.75 -7.50
N ARG A 138 6.81 2.77 -8.04
CA ARG A 138 6.10 4.01 -8.28
C ARG A 138 5.79 4.73 -6.98
N SER A 139 5.54 6.03 -7.09
CA SER A 139 4.98 6.83 -6.01
C SER A 139 3.48 6.56 -5.85
N LEU A 140 2.94 6.86 -4.66
CA LEU A 140 1.49 6.86 -4.46
C LEU A 140 0.86 8.05 -5.19
N SER A 141 1.55 9.18 -5.25
CA SER A 141 1.07 10.37 -5.94
C SER A 141 0.95 10.22 -7.46
N ASP A 142 1.67 9.26 -8.06
CA ASP A 142 1.53 8.91 -9.48
C ASP A 142 0.10 8.46 -9.81
N ASP A 143 -0.61 7.86 -8.85
CA ASP A 143 -1.98 7.38 -9.03
C ASP A 143 -3.02 8.51 -9.10
N ALA A 144 -2.66 9.74 -8.71
CA ALA A 144 -3.61 10.87 -8.66
C ALA A 144 -4.14 11.23 -10.05
N HIS A 145 -3.35 10.97 -11.09
CA HIS A 145 -3.69 11.22 -12.49
C HIS A 145 -4.32 10.02 -13.19
N SER A 146 -4.46 8.89 -12.50
CA SER A 146 -5.07 7.68 -13.07
C SER A 146 -6.55 7.90 -13.41
N ASN A 147 -7.04 7.18 -14.42
CA ASN A 147 -8.43 7.29 -14.85
C ASN A 147 -9.36 7.04 -13.65
N SER A 148 -10.22 8.02 -13.34
CA SER A 148 -11.21 8.01 -12.24
C SER A 148 -12.32 6.94 -12.35
N THR A 149 -12.08 5.91 -13.15
CA THR A 149 -12.97 4.79 -13.41
C THR A 149 -12.94 3.76 -12.30
N ASN A 150 -11.85 3.63 -11.54
CA ASN A 150 -11.78 2.69 -10.41
C ASN A 150 -12.22 3.37 -9.09
N PRO A 151 -12.61 2.59 -8.06
CA PRO A 151 -12.85 3.13 -6.73
C PRO A 151 -11.61 3.86 -6.21
N TYR A 152 -11.80 4.92 -5.43
CA TYR A 152 -10.67 5.70 -4.91
C TYR A 152 -9.93 4.91 -3.81
N PRO A 153 -8.61 4.69 -3.94
CA PRO A 153 -7.87 3.86 -2.99
C PRO A 153 -7.49 4.65 -1.73
N ILE A 154 -7.72 4.04 -0.57
CA ILE A 154 -7.36 4.57 0.74
C ILE A 154 -6.55 3.50 1.49
N TYR A 155 -5.27 3.79 1.70
CA TYR A 155 -4.35 2.95 2.46
C TYR A 155 -4.30 3.46 3.90
N SER A 156 -4.21 2.55 4.87
CA SER A 156 -4.19 2.94 6.28
C SER A 156 -3.11 2.19 7.06
N ALA A 157 -2.45 2.94 7.94
CA ALA A 157 -1.44 2.47 8.88
C ALA A 157 -1.74 2.97 10.29
N ILE A 158 -1.12 2.33 11.29
CA ILE A 158 -1.25 2.68 12.70
C ILE A 158 0.05 3.28 13.19
N GLU A 159 -0.04 4.42 13.87
CA GLU A 159 1.06 4.96 14.66
C GLU A 159 1.14 4.22 16.00
N LEU A 160 2.18 3.39 16.15
CA LEU A 160 2.31 2.41 17.23
C LEU A 160 2.43 3.06 18.60
N ASP A 161 3.16 4.17 18.70
CA ASP A 161 3.40 4.80 20.00
C ASP A 161 2.13 5.48 20.52
N LEU A 162 1.36 6.10 19.62
CA LEU A 162 0.05 6.66 19.96
C LEU A 162 -0.98 5.56 20.25
N ASN A 163 -0.86 4.40 19.60
CA ASN A 163 -1.72 3.25 19.86
C ASN A 163 -1.47 2.64 21.25
N LYS A 164 -0.20 2.56 21.69
CA LYS A 164 0.15 2.11 23.05
C LYS A 164 -0.34 3.04 24.15
N LEU A 165 -0.61 4.31 23.80
CA LEU A 165 -1.13 5.33 24.69
C LEU A 165 -2.67 5.43 24.64
N ASP A 166 -3.36 4.51 23.96
CA ASP A 166 -4.81 4.52 23.74
C ASP A 166 -5.32 5.84 23.11
N CYS A 167 -4.47 6.53 22.34
CA CYS A 167 -4.79 7.84 21.76
C CYS A 167 -5.56 7.70 20.44
N THR A 168 -6.89 7.71 20.50
CA THR A 168 -7.74 7.49 19.31
C THR A 168 -7.60 8.54 18.21
N LYS A 169 -7.17 9.78 18.51
CA LYS A 169 -7.09 10.88 17.53
C LYS A 169 -5.87 10.82 16.62
N GLY A 170 -4.74 10.31 17.11
CA GLY A 170 -3.49 10.29 16.34
C GLY A 170 -3.05 8.91 15.87
N VAL A 171 -3.87 7.88 16.12
CA VAL A 171 -3.50 6.50 15.81
C VAL A 171 -3.57 6.16 14.33
N TRP A 172 -4.54 6.71 13.60
CA TRP A 172 -4.75 6.36 12.20
C TRP A 172 -4.04 7.33 11.27
N PHE A 173 -3.10 6.79 10.49
CA PHE A 173 -2.47 7.47 9.38
C PHE A 173 -3.09 6.98 8.06
N GLU A 174 -3.69 7.90 7.33
CA GLU A 174 -4.36 7.66 6.06
C GLU A 174 -3.45 8.10 4.92
N MET A 175 -3.39 7.30 3.86
CA MET A 175 -2.60 7.57 2.67
C MET A 175 -3.48 7.38 1.43
N THR A 176 -3.54 8.41 0.60
CA THR A 176 -4.28 8.40 -0.67
C THR A 176 -3.40 8.93 -1.78
N PRO A 177 -3.76 8.80 -3.07
CA PRO A 177 -2.99 9.40 -4.14
C PRO A 177 -2.77 10.91 -4.03
N HIS A 178 -3.67 11.64 -3.36
CA HIS A 178 -3.62 13.10 -3.31
C HIS A 178 -2.96 13.63 -2.04
N GLU A 179 -3.35 13.08 -0.90
CA GLU A 179 -2.89 13.53 0.41
C GLU A 179 -2.75 12.37 1.40
N SER A 180 -1.90 12.58 2.39
CA SER A 180 -1.63 11.63 3.45
C SER A 180 -1.47 12.34 4.79
N GLY A 181 -1.94 11.72 5.87
CA GLY A 181 -1.99 12.41 7.16
C GLY A 181 -2.75 11.68 8.26
N PHE A 182 -2.90 12.35 9.40
CA PHE A 182 -3.61 11.84 10.56
C PHE A 182 -5.07 12.30 10.55
N SER A 183 -5.99 11.42 10.18
CA SER A 183 -7.40 11.77 9.99
C SER A 183 -8.05 12.32 11.27
N GLY A 184 -7.72 11.76 12.45
CA GLY A 184 -8.26 12.25 13.72
C GLY A 184 -7.67 13.57 14.22
N LEU A 185 -6.56 14.03 13.62
CA LEU A 185 -5.97 15.35 13.87
C LEU A 185 -6.35 16.36 12.78
N GLY A 186 -6.91 15.91 11.65
CA GLY A 186 -7.16 16.77 10.49
C GLY A 186 -5.87 17.33 9.88
N ALA A 187 -4.74 16.65 10.06
CA ALA A 187 -3.42 17.12 9.65
C ALA A 187 -2.92 16.30 8.47
N PHE A 188 -2.91 16.91 7.28
CA PHE A 188 -2.57 16.26 6.01
C PHE A 188 -1.50 17.05 5.25
N VAL A 189 -0.72 16.32 4.45
CA VAL A 189 0.24 16.85 3.49
C VAL A 189 -0.03 16.22 2.11
N PRO A 190 0.37 16.87 1.00
CA PRO A 190 0.34 16.22 -0.31
C PRO A 190 1.12 14.90 -0.26
N SER A 191 0.61 13.83 -0.89
CA SER A 191 1.27 12.52 -0.87
C SER A 191 2.65 12.54 -1.53
N SER A 192 2.88 13.46 -2.46
CA SER A 192 4.20 13.75 -3.04
C SER A 192 5.24 14.28 -2.05
N CYS A 193 4.84 14.57 -0.81
CA CYS A 193 5.71 14.95 0.29
C CYS A 193 5.84 13.85 1.35
N LEU A 194 5.28 12.65 1.14
CA LEU A 194 5.48 11.52 2.05
C LEU A 194 6.97 11.22 2.23
N GLY A 195 7.44 11.29 3.47
CA GLY A 195 8.85 11.10 3.84
C GLY A 195 9.67 12.38 3.97
N SER A 196 9.12 13.53 3.57
CA SER A 196 9.72 14.86 3.76
C SER A 196 9.64 15.34 5.22
N GLN A 197 10.49 16.30 5.60
CA GLN A 197 10.49 16.87 6.95
C GLN A 197 9.65 18.15 7.04
N PHE A 198 8.85 18.25 8.10
CA PHE A 198 8.01 19.40 8.39
C PHE A 198 8.24 19.90 9.81
N GLU A 199 8.12 21.21 10.01
CA GLU A 199 8.18 21.84 11.32
C GLU A 199 7.13 22.95 11.38
N GLY A 200 6.28 22.93 12.42
CA GLY A 200 5.21 23.94 12.58
C GLY A 200 4.26 24.03 11.38
N GLY A 201 4.03 22.90 10.68
CA GLY A 201 3.20 22.85 9.46
C GLY A 201 3.88 23.37 8.19
N THR A 202 5.17 23.74 8.25
CA THR A 202 5.93 24.22 7.09
C THR A 202 6.93 23.16 6.62
N LEU A 203 7.00 22.94 5.30
CA LEU A 203 7.99 22.05 4.68
C LEU A 203 9.40 22.61 4.92
N ARG A 204 10.26 21.83 5.57
CA ARG A 204 11.65 22.19 5.85
C ARG A 204 12.61 21.60 4.84
N GLU A 205 12.42 20.33 4.54
CA GLU A 205 13.29 19.56 3.65
C GLU A 205 12.39 18.69 2.77
N LYS A 206 12.38 18.99 1.47
CA LYS A 206 11.71 18.15 0.49
C LYS A 206 12.60 16.96 0.20
N ARG A 207 12.12 15.77 0.51
CA ARG A 207 12.75 14.49 0.20
C ARG A 207 12.06 13.84 -0.99
N GLU A 208 12.70 12.84 -1.57
CA GLU A 208 12.06 11.94 -2.52
C GLU A 208 10.84 11.28 -1.87
N GLU A 209 9.73 11.13 -2.61
CA GLU A 209 8.53 10.48 -2.09
C GLU A 209 8.82 9.00 -1.79
N MET A 210 8.23 8.49 -0.72
CA MET A 210 8.26 7.05 -0.44
C MET A 210 7.58 6.27 -1.57
N ASP A 211 8.27 5.25 -2.09
CA ASP A 211 7.68 4.38 -3.10
C ASP A 211 6.64 3.39 -2.50
N MET A 212 5.89 2.73 -3.38
CA MET A 212 4.89 1.74 -2.97
C MET A 212 5.48 0.49 -2.30
N VAL A 213 6.79 0.22 -2.41
CA VAL A 213 7.45 -0.85 -1.65
C VAL A 213 7.51 -0.46 -0.18
N LEU A 214 7.88 0.80 0.12
CA LEU A 214 7.88 1.35 1.48
C LEU A 214 6.48 1.50 2.05
N VAL A 215 5.52 2.02 1.27
CA VAL A 215 4.12 2.16 1.72
C VAL A 215 3.55 0.80 2.13
N GLN A 216 3.80 -0.26 1.35
CA GLN A 216 3.42 -1.63 1.72
C GLN A 216 4.10 -2.12 2.99
N GLY A 217 5.38 -1.78 3.17
CA GLY A 217 6.14 -2.05 4.39
C GLY A 217 5.52 -1.40 5.62
N ILE A 218 5.20 -0.10 5.55
CA ILE A 218 4.56 0.67 6.61
C ILE A 218 3.19 0.09 6.95
N CYS A 219 2.32 -0.10 5.95
CA CYS A 219 0.98 -0.64 6.17
C CYS A 219 0.99 -2.08 6.68
N GLY A 220 2.04 -2.85 6.36
CA GLY A 220 2.20 -4.26 6.69
C GLY A 220 3.09 -4.56 7.91
N SER A 221 3.60 -3.54 8.61
CA SER A 221 4.71 -3.65 9.56
C SER A 221 4.40 -4.40 10.87
N ALA A 222 3.14 -4.76 11.13
CA ALA A 222 2.74 -5.45 12.36
C ALA A 222 3.52 -6.76 12.65
N ILE A 223 3.97 -7.46 11.61
CA ILE A 223 4.77 -8.70 11.77
C ILE A 223 6.24 -8.37 12.15
N ALA A 224 6.73 -7.20 11.78
CA ALA A 224 8.07 -6.72 12.14
C ALA A 224 8.15 -6.23 13.59
N ASP A 225 7.06 -5.69 14.16
CA ASP A 225 7.00 -5.19 15.55
C ASP A 225 7.12 -6.33 16.60
N GLY A 226 6.58 -7.53 16.31
CA GLY A 226 6.59 -8.66 17.24
C GLY A 226 7.98 -9.31 17.48
N GLN A 227 9.03 -8.82 16.83
CA GLN A 227 10.33 -9.51 16.81
C GLN A 227 11.43 -8.69 17.51
N ARG A 228 11.79 -9.13 18.72
CA ARG A 228 12.74 -8.44 19.63
C ARG A 228 14.19 -8.37 19.13
N ASN A 229 14.57 -9.14 18.10
CA ASN A 229 15.95 -9.17 17.59
C ASN A 229 16.00 -8.98 16.08
N ILE A 230 16.03 -7.71 15.67
CA ILE A 230 16.06 -7.23 14.27
C ILE A 230 17.08 -8.01 13.41
N ALA A 231 18.28 -8.25 13.93
CA ALA A 231 19.33 -8.97 13.18
C ALA A 231 18.95 -10.43 12.89
N GLU A 232 18.25 -11.10 13.81
CA GLU A 232 17.76 -12.47 13.59
C GLU A 232 16.60 -12.52 12.60
N VAL A 233 15.72 -11.52 12.62
CA VAL A 233 14.61 -11.40 11.67
C VAL A 233 15.13 -11.29 10.26
N VAL A 234 16.03 -10.33 10.05
CA VAL A 234 16.65 -10.10 8.75
C VAL A 234 17.40 -11.34 8.31
N LYS A 235 18.13 -12.00 9.21
CA LYS A 235 18.81 -13.26 8.91
C LYS A 235 17.85 -14.38 8.48
N LYS A 236 16.70 -14.53 9.15
CA LYS A 236 15.67 -15.51 8.82
C LYS A 236 15.03 -15.20 7.46
N ILE A 237 14.62 -13.96 7.24
CA ILE A 237 14.07 -13.48 5.96
C ILE A 237 15.07 -13.73 4.83
N TRP A 238 16.34 -13.41 5.04
CA TRP A 238 17.38 -13.62 4.04
C TRP A 238 17.58 -15.10 3.69
N GLY A 239 17.48 -15.98 4.70
CA GLY A 239 17.50 -17.42 4.48
C GLY A 239 16.37 -17.92 3.58
N LEU A 240 15.18 -17.28 3.61
CA LEU A 240 14.05 -17.62 2.74
C LEU A 240 14.31 -17.29 1.26
N PHE A 241 15.20 -16.33 0.97
CA PHE A 241 15.64 -16.04 -0.39
C PHE A 241 16.74 -17.00 -0.91
N GLY A 242 17.15 -17.99 -0.10
CA GLY A 242 18.20 -18.95 -0.49
C GLY A 242 19.62 -18.37 -0.53
N GLY A 243 19.82 -17.15 -0.03
CA GLY A 243 21.13 -16.49 -0.01
C GLY A 243 21.99 -16.96 1.17
N LYS A 244 23.25 -17.33 0.93
CA LYS A 244 24.27 -17.34 1.99
C LYS A 244 24.58 -15.88 2.36
N LEU A 245 24.33 -15.46 3.60
CA LEU A 245 24.74 -14.13 4.07
C LEU A 245 26.27 -14.00 3.97
N GLN A 246 26.75 -13.19 3.02
CA GLN A 246 28.14 -12.77 3.00
C GLN A 246 28.36 -11.68 4.06
N HIS A 247 29.53 -11.68 4.68
CA HIS A 247 29.89 -10.81 5.81
C HIS A 247 29.67 -9.31 5.51
N ASN A 248 29.83 -8.90 4.25
CA ASN A 248 29.64 -7.51 3.79
C ASN A 248 28.19 -7.00 3.92
N MET A 249 27.21 -7.89 4.04
CA MET A 249 25.79 -7.53 4.11
C MET A 249 25.30 -7.31 5.55
N LEU A 250 25.98 -7.90 6.54
CA LEU A 250 25.79 -7.54 7.95
C LEU A 250 26.20 -6.09 8.21
N VAL A 251 27.20 -5.59 7.49
CA VAL A 251 27.64 -4.18 7.53
C VAL A 251 26.58 -3.24 6.93
N ILE A 252 25.71 -3.73 6.04
CA ILE A 252 24.59 -2.95 5.51
C ILE A 252 23.54 -2.66 6.59
N LEU A 253 23.44 -3.53 7.62
CA LEU A 253 22.34 -3.61 8.59
C LEU A 253 22.70 -3.15 10.01
N GLN A 254 23.97 -2.82 10.27
CA GLN A 254 24.48 -2.43 11.59
C GLN A 254 24.87 -0.95 11.70
N GLY A 255 24.65 -0.15 10.65
CA GLY A 255 24.95 1.28 10.61
C GLY A 255 23.69 2.09 10.48
#